data_AF-A0A942R5J3-F1
#
_entry.id   AF-A0A942R5J3-F1
#
_cell.length_a   1.000
_cell.length_b   1.000
_cell.length_c   1.000
_cell.angle_alpha   90.00
_cell.angle_beta   90.00
_cell.angle_gamma   90.00
#
_symmetry.space_group_name_H-M   'P 1'
#
loop_
_entity.id
_entity.type
_entity.pdbx_description
1 polymer ?
#
loop_
_entity_poly.entity_id
_entity_poly.type
_entity_poly.pdbx_seq_one_letter_code
_entity_poly.pdbx_strand_id
1 'polypeptide(L)'
;MDKIQKEKLKQLLRIKSQLEPKTYLDELAEIGVLEYYVKDYLKEKFDTDPEYRDKIYDYIYKYAEKYNDDLEVYYLEQVLESLSFFNQYTAEWQKTRQ
;
A
#
# COMPACT_ATOMS: atom_id res chain seq x y z
N MET A 1 -29.29 20.18 24.27
CA MET A 1 -27.94 19.57 24.28
C MET A 1 -26.97 20.63 24.76
N ASP A 2 -26.33 20.38 25.90
CA ASP A 2 -25.43 21.35 26.55
C ASP A 2 -24.15 21.58 25.72
N LYS A 3 -23.53 22.76 25.81
CA LYS A 3 -22.36 23.14 24.99
C LYS A 3 -21.19 22.17 25.23
N ILE A 4 -21.06 21.68 26.45
CA ILE A 4 -20.09 20.67 26.88
C ILE A 4 -20.34 19.31 26.21
N GLN A 5 -21.62 18.93 26.02
CA GLN A 5 -21.98 17.66 25.37
C GLN A 5 -21.69 17.68 23.87
N LYS A 6 -21.88 18.82 23.20
CA LYS A 6 -21.54 18.98 21.78
C LYS A 6 -20.03 18.83 21.53
N GLU A 7 -19.21 19.36 22.42
CA GLU A 7 -17.75 19.31 22.23
C GLU A 7 -17.18 17.92 22.51
N LYS A 8 -17.71 17.21 23.52
CA LYS A 8 -17.41 15.79 23.74
C LYS A 8 -17.83 14.92 22.55
N LEU A 9 -19.01 15.18 21.97
CA LEU A 9 -19.49 14.45 20.79
C LEU A 9 -18.56 14.65 19.58
N LYS A 10 -18.10 15.88 19.32
CA LYS A 10 -17.12 16.15 18.25
C LYS A 10 -15.81 15.41 18.47
N GLN A 11 -15.29 15.39 19.70
CA GLN A 11 -14.09 14.62 20.03
C GLN A 11 -14.27 13.12 19.78
N LEU A 12 -15.39 12.55 20.21
CA LEU A 12 -15.71 11.14 19.97
C LEU A 12 -15.86 10.81 18.49
N LEU A 13 -16.50 11.68 17.70
CA LEU A 13 -16.63 11.50 16.25
C LEU A 13 -15.27 11.56 15.55
N ARG A 14 -14.37 12.43 16.01
CA ARG A 14 -13.00 12.51 15.50
C ARG A 14 -12.20 11.25 15.83
N ILE A 15 -12.28 10.76 17.06
CA ILE A 15 -11.63 9.49 17.46
C ILE A 15 -12.20 8.32 16.65
N LYS A 16 -13.52 8.27 16.47
CA LYS A 16 -14.17 7.24 15.65
C LYS A 16 -13.68 7.26 14.21
N SER A 17 -13.47 8.43 13.61
CA SER A 17 -12.90 8.53 12.25
C SER A 17 -11.44 8.10 12.14
N GLN A 18 -10.74 7.95 13.27
CA GLN A 18 -9.35 7.49 13.33
C GLN A 18 -9.23 6.00 13.71
N LEU A 19 -10.32 5.38 14.14
CA LEU A 19 -10.37 3.98 14.52
C LEU A 19 -10.91 3.17 13.33
N GLU A 20 -10.01 2.72 12.46
CA GLU A 20 -10.35 1.66 11.51
C GLU A 20 -10.18 0.30 12.19
N PRO A 21 -11.15 -0.62 12.02
CA PRO A 21 -11.00 -1.98 12.54
C PRO A 21 -9.83 -2.66 11.83
N LYS A 22 -8.91 -3.25 12.62
CA LYS A 22 -7.83 -4.06 12.09
C LYS A 22 -8.40 -5.25 11.34
N THR A 23 -7.90 -5.48 10.14
CA THR A 23 -8.18 -6.69 9.36
C THR A 23 -7.24 -7.81 9.77
N TYR A 24 -7.55 -9.03 9.33
CA TYR A 24 -6.66 -10.17 9.53
C TYR A 24 -5.23 -9.92 8.98
N LEU A 25 -5.11 -9.22 7.85
CA LEU A 25 -3.82 -8.87 7.26
C LEU A 25 -3.07 -7.81 8.09
N ASP A 26 -3.80 -6.87 8.71
CA ASP A 26 -3.19 -5.91 9.65
C ASP A 26 -2.57 -6.64 10.85
N GLU A 27 -3.26 -7.64 11.40
CA GLU A 27 -2.74 -8.43 12.53
C GLU A 27 -1.50 -9.23 12.15
N LEU A 28 -1.51 -9.89 10.98
CA LEU A 28 -0.34 -10.64 10.49
C LEU A 28 0.86 -9.72 10.20
N ALA A 29 0.61 -8.53 9.68
CA ALA A 29 1.64 -7.55 9.38
C ALA A 29 2.27 -7.01 10.66
N GLU A 30 1.44 -6.63 11.64
CA GLU A 30 1.89 -6.07 12.92
C GLU A 30 2.74 -7.05 13.74
N ILE A 31 2.45 -8.37 13.68
CA ILE A 31 3.26 -9.39 14.35
C ILE A 31 4.45 -9.88 13.50
N GLY A 32 4.66 -9.31 12.30
CA GLY A 32 5.80 -9.60 11.45
C GLY A 32 5.78 -10.97 10.75
N VAL A 33 4.60 -11.59 10.60
CA VAL A 33 4.48 -12.92 9.96
C VAL A 33 3.77 -12.90 8.61
N LEU A 34 3.29 -11.72 8.16
CA LEU A 34 2.54 -11.59 6.92
C LEU A 34 3.32 -12.13 5.71
N GLU A 35 4.61 -11.81 5.60
CA GLU A 35 5.42 -12.28 4.47
C GLU A 35 5.53 -13.81 4.41
N TYR A 36 5.80 -14.45 5.55
CA TYR A 36 5.86 -15.91 5.64
C TYR A 36 4.51 -16.52 5.27
N TYR A 37 3.42 -15.96 5.80
CA TYR A 37 2.07 -16.43 5.48
C TYR A 37 1.77 -16.33 3.98
N VAL A 38 2.10 -15.21 3.34
CA VAL A 38 1.88 -15.00 1.91
C VAL A 38 2.74 -15.99 1.11
N LYS A 39 4.01 -16.14 1.46
CA LYS A 39 4.96 -16.99 0.74
C LYS A 39 4.67 -18.48 0.86
N ASP A 40 4.15 -18.93 2.00
CA ASP A 40 3.90 -20.35 2.26
C ASP A 40 2.49 -20.79 1.85
N TYR A 41 1.50 -19.90 1.93
CA TYR A 41 0.09 -20.28 1.74
C TYR A 41 -0.62 -19.57 0.58
N LEU A 42 -0.16 -18.39 0.17
CA LEU A 42 -0.84 -17.57 -0.84
C LEU A 42 0.06 -17.16 -2.00
N LYS A 43 1.17 -17.87 -2.19
CA LYS A 43 2.19 -17.55 -3.18
C LYS A 43 1.62 -17.45 -4.60
N GLU A 44 0.84 -18.44 -5.01
CA GLU A 44 0.24 -18.45 -6.36
C GLU A 44 -0.61 -17.20 -6.60
N LYS A 45 -1.41 -16.81 -5.61
CA LYS A 45 -2.23 -15.60 -5.72
C LYS A 45 -1.35 -14.35 -5.76
N PHE A 46 -0.35 -14.26 -4.92
CA PHE A 46 0.61 -13.15 -4.91
C PHE A 46 1.33 -12.99 -6.26
N ASP A 47 1.76 -14.10 -6.87
CA ASP A 47 2.51 -14.12 -8.12
C ASP A 47 1.63 -13.83 -9.36
N THR A 48 0.32 -14.10 -9.29
CA THR A 48 -0.59 -14.01 -10.46
C THR A 48 -1.55 -12.83 -10.42
N ASP A 49 -1.83 -12.26 -9.25
CA ASP A 49 -2.76 -11.16 -9.04
C ASP A 49 -2.00 -9.90 -8.59
N PRO A 50 -1.74 -8.95 -9.52
CA PRO A 50 -1.03 -7.71 -9.21
C PRO A 50 -1.76 -6.84 -8.18
N GLU A 51 -3.09 -6.76 -8.22
CA GLU A 51 -3.86 -5.95 -7.26
C GLU A 51 -3.73 -6.53 -5.85
N TYR A 52 -3.75 -7.85 -5.72
CA TYR A 52 -3.50 -8.51 -4.44
C TYR A 52 -2.06 -8.29 -3.95
N ARG A 53 -1.07 -8.34 -4.85
CA ARG A 53 0.33 -8.08 -4.53
C ARG A 53 0.56 -6.67 -4.00
N ASP A 54 0.03 -5.67 -4.70
CA ASP A 54 0.07 -4.26 -4.29
C ASP A 54 -0.51 -4.09 -2.89
N LYS A 55 -1.67 -4.70 -2.66
CA LYS A 55 -2.32 -4.65 -1.35
C LYS A 55 -1.46 -5.26 -0.24
N ILE A 56 -0.80 -6.39 -0.49
CA ILE A 56 0.09 -7.02 0.50
C ILE A 56 1.31 -6.14 0.77
N TYR A 57 1.90 -5.56 -0.26
CA TYR A 57 3.01 -4.62 -0.12
C TYR A 57 2.62 -3.36 0.65
N ASP A 58 1.40 -2.84 0.46
CA ASP A 58 0.88 -1.73 1.27
C ASP A 58 0.80 -2.10 2.76
N TYR A 59 0.35 -3.32 3.10
CA TYR A 59 0.34 -3.79 4.50
C TYR A 59 1.75 -3.94 5.04
N ILE A 60 2.68 -4.53 4.27
CA ILE A 60 4.08 -4.68 4.68
C ILE A 60 4.69 -3.30 4.94
N TYR A 61 4.50 -2.34 4.03
CA TYR A 61 4.99 -0.98 4.18
C TYR A 61 4.41 -0.28 5.41
N LYS A 62 3.09 -0.38 5.62
CA LYS A 62 2.37 0.27 6.72
C LYS A 62 2.87 -0.17 8.10
N TYR A 63 3.26 -1.44 8.25
CA TYR A 63 3.68 -2.02 9.53
C TYR A 63 5.18 -2.35 9.59
N ALA A 64 5.96 -1.98 8.58
CA ALA A 64 7.39 -2.23 8.54
C ALA A 64 8.13 -1.52 9.69
N GLU A 65 8.64 -2.30 10.66
CA GLU A 65 9.59 -1.78 11.66
C GLU A 65 11.00 -1.60 11.09
N LYS A 66 11.29 -2.25 9.95
CA LYS A 66 12.61 -2.28 9.31
C LYS A 66 12.48 -2.14 7.80
N TYR A 67 13.58 -1.75 7.18
CA TYR A 67 13.71 -1.69 5.74
C TYR A 67 13.42 -3.04 5.09
N ASN A 68 12.74 -3.02 3.95
CA ASN A 68 12.32 -4.21 3.22
C ASN A 68 12.81 -4.09 1.77
N ASP A 69 13.84 -4.86 1.44
CA ASP A 69 14.52 -4.79 0.14
C ASP A 69 13.60 -5.25 -1.00
N ASP A 70 12.77 -6.28 -0.77
CA ASP A 70 11.84 -6.81 -1.78
C ASP A 70 10.78 -5.75 -2.15
N LEU A 71 10.31 -5.00 -1.16
CA LEU A 71 9.40 -3.89 -1.35
C LEU A 71 10.06 -2.72 -2.13
N GLU A 72 11.31 -2.39 -1.82
CA GLU A 72 12.04 -1.33 -2.53
C GLU A 72 12.22 -1.68 -4.00
N VAL A 73 12.69 -2.91 -4.28
CA VAL A 73 12.85 -3.41 -5.65
C VAL A 73 11.53 -3.33 -6.41
N TYR A 74 10.43 -3.75 -5.79
CA TYR A 74 9.11 -3.70 -6.41
C TYR A 74 8.71 -2.29 -6.86
N TYR A 75 8.80 -1.31 -5.96
CA TYR A 75 8.43 0.07 -6.32
C TYR A 75 9.43 0.70 -7.32
N LEU A 76 10.71 0.34 -7.26
CA LEU A 76 11.68 0.78 -8.26
C LEU A 76 11.34 0.26 -9.66
N GLU A 77 10.93 -1.01 -9.79
CA GLU A 77 10.46 -1.58 -11.05
C GLU A 77 9.25 -0.82 -11.61
N GLN A 78 8.27 -0.50 -10.76
CA GLN A 78 7.09 0.29 -11.16
C GLN A 78 7.45 1.70 -11.65
N VAL A 79 8.41 2.35 -10.99
CA VAL A 79 8.94 3.66 -11.44
C VAL A 79 9.64 3.53 -12.79
N LEU A 80 10.46 2.50 -12.98
CA LEU A 80 11.17 2.26 -14.24
C LEU A 80 10.20 1.97 -15.39
N GLU A 81 9.13 1.23 -15.14
CA GLU A 81 8.07 0.97 -16.11
C GLU A 81 7.39 2.28 -16.52
N SER A 82 7.01 3.11 -15.54
CA SER A 82 6.39 4.41 -15.77
C SER A 82 7.30 5.36 -16.57
N LEU A 83 8.59 5.40 -16.25
CA LEU A 83 9.58 6.20 -16.97
C LEU A 83 9.81 5.68 -18.39
N SER A 84 9.78 4.36 -18.58
CA SER A 84 9.90 3.74 -19.91
C SER A 84 8.73 4.14 -20.81
N PHE A 85 7.51 4.09 -20.28
CA PHE A 85 6.32 4.57 -20.99
C PHE A 85 6.43 6.06 -21.34
N PHE A 86 6.85 6.90 -20.40
CA PHE A 86 7.05 8.34 -20.64
C PHE A 86 8.08 8.61 -21.75
N ASN A 87 9.19 7.87 -21.75
CA ASN A 87 10.22 7.98 -22.78
C ASN A 87 9.70 7.55 -24.16
N GLN A 88 8.93 6.47 -24.24
CA GLN A 88 8.31 6.04 -25.50
C GLN A 88 7.34 7.09 -26.04
N TYR A 89 6.45 7.59 -25.19
CA TYR A 89 5.49 8.62 -25.55
C TYR A 89 6.21 9.87 -26.08
N THR A 90 7.18 10.40 -25.33
CA THR A 90 7.92 11.61 -25.74
C THR A 90 8.77 11.41 -26.99
N ALA A 91 9.28 10.20 -27.26
CA ALA A 91 9.98 9.87 -28.50
C ALA A 91 9.05 9.99 -29.73
N GLU A 92 7.78 9.63 -29.61
CA GLU A 92 6.80 9.84 -30.68
C GLU A 92 6.59 11.33 -30.96
N TRP A 93 6.44 12.16 -29.91
CA TRP A 93 6.30 13.61 -30.06
C TRP A 93 7.52 14.29 -30.70
N GLN A 94 8.73 13.78 -30.43
CA GLN A 94 9.95 14.29 -31.04
C GLN A 94 10.02 13.98 -32.54
N LYS A 95 9.54 12.81 -32.96
CA LYS A 95 9.48 12.43 -34.39
C LYS A 95 8.49 13.29 -35.19
N THR A 96 7.39 13.73 -34.59
CA THR A 96 6.38 14.58 -35.25
C THR A 96 6.83 16.05 -35.39
N ARG A 97 7.91 16.46 -34.73
CA ARG A 97 8.47 17.83 -34.76
C ARG A 97 9.70 17.98 -35.66
N GLN A 98 10.20 16.90 -36.26
CA GLN A 98 11.22 16.91 -37.31
C GLN A 98 10.56 16.91 -38.69
#